data_AF-A0A963A291-F1
#
_entry.id   AF-A0A963A291-F1
#
_cell.length_a   1.000
_cell.length_b   1.000
_cell.length_c   1.000
_cell.angle_alpha   90.00
_cell.angle_beta   90.00
_cell.angle_gamma   90.00
#
_symmetry.space_group_name_H-M   'P 1'
#
loop_
_entity.id
_entity.type
_entity.pdbx_description
1 polymer ?
#
loop_
_entity_poly.entity_id
_entity_poly.type
_entity_poly.pdbx_seq_one_letter_code
_entity_poly.pdbx_strand_id
1 'polypeptide(L)'
;MEINDLKAFAAVAESLSFSRAADQLHITQPAVSKRIASLEEKLGTRLFDRIGRNVALTQAGDLLFAHTTRILREIDNLRRSISDLNQEPTGTLTMGTSHHIGLRRLPPVLQAFNQ
;
A
#
# COMPACT_ATOMS: atom_id res chain seq x y z
N MET A 1 11.83 -9.04 10.14
CA MET A 1 10.78 -9.02 9.09
C MET A 1 10.78 -7.59 8.62
N GLU A 2 11.18 -7.35 7.37
CA GLU A 2 11.45 -5.99 6.92
C GLU A 2 10.32 -5.43 6.06
N ILE A 3 10.21 -4.09 5.99
CA ILE A 3 9.19 -3.42 5.15
C ILE A 3 9.29 -3.89 3.68
N ASN A 4 10.50 -4.11 3.18
CA ASN A 4 10.70 -4.59 1.81
C ASN A 4 10.25 -6.04 1.61
N ASP A 5 10.24 -6.86 2.66
CA ASP A 5 9.67 -8.21 2.61
C ASP A 5 8.15 -8.14 2.51
N LEU A 6 7.53 -7.24 3.28
CA LEU A 6 6.08 -6.97 3.22
C LEU A 6 5.64 -6.39 1.88
N LYS A 7 6.44 -5.50 1.28
CA LYS A 7 6.19 -4.97 -0.08
C LYS A 7 6.27 -6.06 -1.14
N ALA A 8 7.28 -6.93 -1.06
CA ALA A 8 7.42 -8.09 -1.94
C ALA A 8 6.21 -9.03 -1.81
N PHE A 9 5.81 -9.32 -0.57
CA PHE A 9 4.64 -10.14 -0.27
C PHE A 9 3.35 -9.53 -0.83
N ALA A 10 3.07 -8.26 -0.56
CA ALA A 10 1.88 -7.57 -1.07
C ALA A 10 1.82 -7.57 -2.60
N ALA A 11 2.94 -7.28 -3.28
CA ALA A 11 2.99 -7.28 -4.75
C ALA A 11 2.70 -8.66 -5.34
N VAL A 12 3.20 -9.74 -4.73
CA VAL A 12 2.90 -11.12 -5.18
C VAL A 12 1.44 -11.48 -4.87
N ALA A 13 0.90 -11.08 -3.72
CA ALA A 13 -0.48 -11.31 -3.32
C ALA A 13 -1.49 -10.62 -4.26
N GLU A 14 -1.20 -9.38 -4.66
CA GLU A 14 -2.07 -8.61 -5.57
C GLU A 14 -2.00 -9.10 -7.01
N SER A 15 -0.81 -9.47 -7.49
CA SER A 15 -0.61 -9.86 -8.89
C SER A 15 -0.78 -11.35 -9.15
N LEU A 16 -0.80 -12.16 -8.08
CA LEU A 16 -0.72 -13.63 -8.10
C LEU A 16 0.39 -14.15 -9.04
N SER A 17 1.51 -13.41 -9.09
CA SER A 17 2.61 -13.70 -10.00
C SER A 17 3.93 -13.13 -9.48
N PHE A 18 4.92 -13.99 -9.28
CA PHE A 18 6.26 -13.57 -8.86
C PHE A 18 6.96 -12.70 -9.92
N SER A 19 6.73 -12.96 -11.21
CA SER A 19 7.33 -12.16 -12.29
C SER A 19 6.71 -10.77 -12.35
N ARG A 20 5.37 -10.65 -12.33
CA ARG A 20 4.72 -9.33 -12.34
C ARG A 20 5.05 -8.52 -11.09
N ALA A 21 5.13 -9.16 -9.93
CA ALA A 21 5.56 -8.50 -8.70
C ALA A 21 7.00 -7.97 -8.80
N ALA A 22 7.89 -8.71 -9.46
CA ALA A 22 9.27 -8.28 -9.70
C ALA A 22 9.33 -7.04 -10.61
N ASP A 23 8.53 -7.03 -11.68
CA ASP A 23 8.40 -5.89 -12.59
C ASP A 23 7.86 -4.64 -11.86
N GLN A 24 6.81 -4.80 -11.05
CA GLN A 24 6.23 -3.71 -10.24
C GLN A 24 7.22 -3.12 -9.23
N LEU A 25 8.08 -3.97 -8.67
CA LEU A 25 9.07 -3.56 -7.66
C LEU A 25 10.42 -3.17 -8.26
N HIS A 26 10.56 -3.23 -9.58
CA HIS A 26 11.81 -2.97 -10.30
C HIS A 26 13.01 -3.76 -9.77
N ILE A 27 12.78 -5.04 -9.45
CA ILE A 27 13.82 -5.99 -9.01
C ILE A 27 13.70 -7.31 -9.78
N THR A 28 14.65 -8.22 -9.60
CA THR A 28 14.62 -9.51 -10.27
C THR A 28 13.64 -10.48 -9.58
N GLN A 29 13.01 -11.37 -10.34
CA GLN A 29 12.11 -12.40 -9.81
C GLN A 29 12.78 -13.35 -8.77
N PRO A 30 14.08 -13.73 -8.92
CA PRO A 30 14.79 -14.43 -7.86
C PRO A 30 14.92 -13.63 -6.56
N ALA A 31 15.07 -12.29 -6.64
CA ALA A 31 15.11 -11.44 -5.44
C ALA A 31 13.76 -11.42 -4.72
N VAL A 32 12.64 -11.31 -5.45
CA VAL A 32 11.29 -11.45 -4.87
C VAL A 32 11.13 -12.81 -4.20
N SER A 33 11.47 -13.89 -4.91
CA SER A 33 11.34 -15.26 -4.41
C SER A 33 12.14 -15.48 -3.12
N LYS A 34 13.37 -14.95 -3.05
CA LYS A 34 14.23 -15.01 -1.86
C LYS A 34 13.61 -14.26 -0.67
N ARG A 35 13.02 -13.08 -0.90
CA ARG A 35 12.33 -12.30 0.14
C ARG A 35 11.13 -13.07 0.70
N ILE A 36 10.29 -13.64 -0.17
CA ILE A 36 9.14 -14.45 0.24
C ILE A 36 9.59 -15.69 1.02
N ALA A 37 10.58 -16.43 0.52
CA ALA A 37 11.09 -17.61 1.21
C ALA A 37 11.64 -17.28 2.61
N SER A 38 12.40 -16.18 2.73
CA SER A 38 12.91 -15.73 4.04
C SER A 38 11.79 -15.27 4.98
N LEU A 39 10.71 -14.69 4.44
CA LEU A 39 9.55 -14.30 5.22
C LEU A 39 8.78 -15.52 5.74
N GLU A 40 8.52 -16.50 4.87
CA GLU A 40 7.90 -17.78 5.22
C GLU A 40 8.71 -18.54 6.27
N GLU A 41 10.04 -18.56 6.14
CA GLU A 41 10.97 -19.16 7.12
C GLU A 41 10.85 -18.49 8.49
N LYS A 42 10.89 -17.15 8.54
CA LYS A 42 10.76 -16.39 9.80
C LYS A 42 9.41 -16.59 10.49
N LEU A 43 8.34 -16.77 9.71
CA LEU A 43 7.00 -16.99 10.22
C LEU A 43 6.70 -18.47 10.49
N GLY A 44 7.56 -19.39 10.05
CA GLY A 44 7.37 -20.83 10.20
C GLY A 44 6.18 -21.38 9.40
N THR A 45 5.66 -20.65 8.41
CA THR A 45 4.49 -21.04 7.62
C THR A 45 4.59 -20.56 6.18
N ARG A 46 4.01 -21.33 5.26
CA ARG A 46 3.86 -20.91 3.87
C ARG A 46 2.76 -19.85 3.75
N LEU A 47 3.01 -18.87 2.92
CA LEU A 47 2.11 -17.76 2.60
C LEU A 47 1.47 -17.94 1.23
N PHE A 48 2.12 -18.69 0.34
CA PHE A 48 1.60 -19.00 -1.00
C PHE A 48 1.56 -20.49 -1.30
N ASP A 49 0.47 -20.92 -1.93
CA ASP A 49 0.37 -22.19 -2.62
C ASP A 49 0.74 -22.03 -4.09
N ARG A 50 1.53 -23.00 -4.59
CA ARG A 50 1.99 -23.04 -5.98
C ARG A 50 1.45 -24.31 -6.63
N ILE A 51 0.30 -24.20 -7.28
CA ILE A 51 -0.37 -25.31 -7.95
C ILE A 51 -0.05 -25.21 -9.44
N GLY A 52 0.99 -25.91 -9.87
CA GLY A 52 1.50 -25.83 -11.25
C GLY A 52 1.99 -24.42 -11.58
N ARG A 53 1.27 -23.73 -12.48
CA ARG A 53 1.57 -22.34 -12.87
C ARG A 53 0.78 -21.29 -12.07
N ASN A 54 -0.15 -21.72 -11.23
CA ASN A 54 -1.01 -20.82 -10.47
C ASN A 54 -0.41 -20.56 -9.10
N VAL A 55 -0.42 -19.29 -8.70
CA VAL A 55 -0.05 -18.84 -7.36
C VAL A 55 -1.34 -18.42 -6.66
N ALA A 56 -1.54 -18.91 -5.44
CA ALA A 56 -2.66 -18.53 -4.58
C ALA A 56 -2.14 -18.26 -3.16
N LEU A 57 -2.88 -17.49 -2.37
CA LEU A 57 -2.59 -17.29 -0.96
C LEU A 57 -3.01 -18.53 -0.17
N THR A 58 -2.22 -18.88 0.86
CA THR A 58 -2.67 -19.77 1.93
C THR A 58 -3.56 -19.01 2.91
N GLN A 59 -4.20 -19.70 3.86
CA GLN A 59 -4.90 -19.03 4.96
C GLN A 59 -3.99 -18.06 5.76
N ALA A 60 -2.73 -18.43 5.97
CA ALA A 60 -1.74 -17.56 6.60
C ALA A 60 -1.38 -16.36 5.70
N GLY A 61 -1.32 -16.59 4.39
CA GLY A 61 -1.18 -15.55 3.38
C GLY A 61 -2.32 -14.53 3.42
N ASP A 62 -3.57 -14.97 3.42
CA ASP A 62 -4.74 -14.08 3.51
C ASP A 62 -4.73 -13.21 4.78
N LEU A 63 -4.41 -13.83 5.92
CA LEU A 63 -4.27 -13.11 7.19
C LEU A 63 -3.15 -12.06 7.08
N LEU A 64 -1.97 -12.46 6.62
CA LEU A 64 -0.85 -11.52 6.47
C LEU A 64 -1.16 -10.40 5.48
N PHE A 65 -1.90 -10.67 4.42
CA PHE A 65 -2.29 -9.67 3.42
C PHE A 65 -3.15 -8.57 4.03
N ALA A 66 -4.18 -8.93 4.79
CA ALA A 66 -5.04 -7.97 5.49
C ALA A 66 -4.27 -7.08 6.49
N HIS A 67 -3.21 -7.59 7.11
CA HIS A 67 -2.34 -6.80 7.99
C HIS A 67 -1.32 -5.96 7.21
N THR A 68 -0.72 -6.52 6.17
CA THR A 68 0.32 -5.88 5.36
C THR A 68 -0.20 -4.62 4.70
N THR A 69 -1.39 -4.67 4.08
CA THR A 69 -1.99 -3.50 3.42
C THR A 69 -2.19 -2.34 4.41
N ARG A 70 -2.56 -2.64 5.66
CA ARG A 70 -2.71 -1.62 6.72
C ARG A 70 -1.37 -1.04 7.13
N ILE A 71 -0.37 -1.89 7.40
CA ILE A 71 0.98 -1.46 7.80
C ILE A 71 1.60 -0.56 6.73
N LEU A 72 1.53 -0.95 5.46
CA LEU A 72 2.11 -0.15 4.37
C LEU A 72 1.40 1.21 4.23
N ARG A 73 0.07 1.25 4.39
CA ARG A 73 -0.69 2.52 4.41
C ARG A 73 -0.30 3.40 5.59
N GLU A 74 -0.12 2.85 6.78
CA GLU A 74 0.32 3.63 7.95
C GLU A 74 1.73 4.20 7.77
N ILE A 75 2.64 3.45 7.14
CA ILE A 75 3.97 3.96 6.79
C ILE A 75 3.88 5.13 5.82
N ASP A 76 3.02 5.03 4.79
CA ASP A 76 2.82 6.11 3.82
C ASP A 76 2.11 7.31 4.44
N ASN A 77 1.17 7.09 5.36
CA ASN A 77 0.52 8.15 6.13
C ASN A 77 1.54 8.89 7.00
N LEU A 78 2.38 8.16 7.74
CA LEU A 78 3.44 8.75 8.56
C LEU A 78 4.38 9.62 7.73
N ARG A 79 4.80 9.13 6.56
CA ARG A 79 5.66 9.90 5.63
C ARG A 79 4.98 11.18 5.15
N ARG A 80 3.69 11.10 4.80
CA ARG A 80 2.89 12.27 4.42
C ARG A 80 2.76 13.25 5.57
N SER A 81 2.34 12.81 6.76
CA SER A 81 2.19 13.68 7.92
C SER A 81 3.50 14.39 8.29
N ILE A 82 4.65 13.73 8.20
CA ILE A 82 5.95 14.38 8.42
C ILE A 82 6.28 15.36 7.28
N SER A 83 5.97 15.02 6.03
CA SER A 83 6.14 15.94 4.90
C SER A 83 5.28 17.19 5.06
N ASP A 84 4.03 17.02 5.49
CA ASP A 84 3.05 18.10 5.70
C ASP A 84 3.47 19.03 6.85
N LEU A 85 4.16 18.50 7.88
CA LEU A 85 4.75 19.35 8.94
C LEU A 85 5.88 20.25 8.44
N ASN A 86 6.58 19.83 7.39
CA ASN A 86 7.73 20.55 6.85
C ASN A 86 7.39 21.42 5.62
N GLN A 87 6.13 21.41 5.17
CA GLN A 87 5.68 22.17 4.01
C GLN A 87 4.49 23.03 4.41
N GLU A 88 4.60 24.35 4.20
CA GLU A 88 3.40 25.19 4.14
C GLU A 88 2.54 24.69 2.97
N PRO A 89 1.26 24.32 3.20
CA PRO A 89 0.37 23.91 2.13
C PRO A 89 0.26 25.04 1.09
N THR A 90 0.75 24.81 -0.12
CA THR A 90 0.73 25.80 -1.21
C THR A 90 0.22 25.18 -2.51
N GLY A 91 -0.34 26.00 -3.40
CA GLY A 91 -0.83 25.58 -4.71
C GLY A 91 -2.36 25.53 -4.82
N THR A 92 -2.85 24.90 -5.90
CA THR A 92 -4.28 24.90 -6.26
C THR A 92 -5.01 23.67 -5.71
N LEU A 93 -5.97 23.88 -4.82
CA LEU A 93 -6.87 22.83 -4.33
C LEU A 93 -8.08 22.68 -5.27
N THR A 94 -8.22 21.52 -5.93
CA THR A 94 -9.42 21.18 -6.71
C THR A 94 -10.36 20.32 -5.88
N MET A 95 -11.64 20.72 -5.78
CA MET A 95 -12.64 19.97 -5.02
C MET A 95 -13.90 19.68 -5.85
N GLY A 96 -14.36 18.43 -5.80
CA GLY A 96 -15.69 18.04 -6.27
C GLY A 96 -16.70 18.07 -5.12
N THR A 97 -17.90 18.60 -5.36
CA THR A 97 -18.91 18.77 -4.32
C THR A 97 -20.30 18.44 -4.85
N SER A 98 -21.20 18.00 -3.98
CA SER A 98 -22.62 17.90 -4.34
C SER A 98 -23.25 19.30 -4.35
N HIS A 99 -24.27 19.49 -5.20
CA HIS A 99 -24.89 20.80 -5.46
C HIS A 99 -25.23 21.58 -4.18
N HIS A 100 -25.82 20.90 -3.18
CA HIS A 100 -26.20 21.53 -1.91
C HIS A 100 -24.99 21.95 -1.06
N ILE A 101 -23.93 21.12 -0.99
CA ILE A 101 -22.73 21.43 -0.21
C ILE A 101 -21.98 22.61 -0.82
N GLY A 102 -21.80 22.60 -2.15
CA GLY A 102 -21.16 23.67 -2.91
C GLY A 102 -21.82 25.04 -2.71
N LEU A 103 -23.16 25.10 -2.79
CA LEU A 103 -23.88 26.37 -2.74
C LEU A 103 -24.19 26.88 -1.32
N ARG A 104 -24.38 25.98 -0.35
CA ARG A 104 -24.92 26.37 0.97
C ARG A 104 -23.98 26.19 2.14
N ARG A 105 -22.96 25.33 2.02
CA ARG A 105 -22.09 24.97 3.15
C ARG A 105 -20.65 25.43 2.96
N LEU A 106 -20.13 25.38 1.73
CA LEU A 106 -18.76 25.76 1.42
C LEU A 106 -18.46 27.27 1.48
N PRO A 107 -19.35 28.20 1.09
CA PRO A 107 -19.02 29.62 1.06
C PRO A 107 -18.43 30.20 2.35
N PRO A 108 -19.01 29.99 3.55
CA PRO A 108 -18.45 30.54 4.78
C PRO A 108 -17.08 29.91 5.16
N VAL A 109 -16.86 28.64 4.80
CA VAL A 109 -15.60 27.94 5.08
C VAL A 109 -14.49 28.46 4.17
N LEU A 110 -14.76 28.65 2.88
CA LEU A 110 -13.80 29.20 1.93
C LEU A 110 -13.46 30.66 2.24
N GLN A 111 -14.41 31.43 2.75
CA GLN A 111 -14.17 32.79 3.21
C GLN A 111 -13.21 32.82 4.41
N ALA A 112 -13.39 31.92 5.38
CA ALA A 112 -12.49 31.79 6.54
C ALA A 112 -11.11 31.24 6.16
N PHE A 113 -11.02 30.39 5.12
CA PHE A 113 -9.77 29.81 4.64
C PHE A 113 -8.86 30.83 3.90
N ASN A 114 -9.45 31.87 3.30
CA ASN A 114 -8.72 32.93 2.59
C ASN A 114 -8.32 34.13 3.47
N GLN A 115 -8.56 34.06 4.79
CA GLN A 115 -8.12 35.05 5.78
C GLN A 115 -6.86 34.57 6.49
#